data_AF-A0A966YGK2-F1
#
_entry.id   AF-A0A966YGK2-F1
#
_cell.length_a   1.000
_cell.length_b   1.000
_cell.length_c   1.000
_cell.angle_alpha   90.00
_cell.angle_beta   90.00
_cell.angle_gamma   90.00
#
_symmetry.space_group_name_H-M   'P 1'
#
loop_
_entity.id
_entity.type
_entity.pdbx_description
1 polymer ?
#
loop_
_entity_poly.entity_id
_entity_poly.type
_entity_poly.pdbx_seq_one_letter_code
_entity_poly.pdbx_strand_id
1 'polypeptide(L)'
;PHGTDVIEATAIAEGAVERAVAEGARVILLPTIPFGNNAQQQDQVATIHLSTTTALAVLRDVTASLVRQGIDRLVILNGHGGNAFAPLVRDVMLETGATIVVVNFWQLAPETTQAIFDNPGDHAGDLETSLVLFLQGDLVEMKQAGDGRRVPFAIDKIAQPGVWTPRPWSQSHPDTGCGGWRGRSVRGLPCTARTPVVLVVITKLTHLATAWSGLTPLVGRAAATQKTRAAKRLTLRVSYLPAKPMQILRVFAGCCMDATRAG
;
A
#
# COMPACT_ATOMS: atom_id res chain seq x y z
N PRO A 1 -11.87 -12.38 3.47
CA PRO A 1 -11.70 -12.04 4.92
C PRO A 1 -11.55 -10.52 5.07
N HIS A 2 -11.99 -9.93 6.18
CA HIS A 2 -11.90 -8.47 6.39
C HIS A 2 -10.47 -7.90 6.30
N GLY A 3 -9.44 -8.72 6.55
CA GLY A 3 -8.04 -8.33 6.50
C GLY A 3 -7.33 -8.56 5.17
N THR A 4 -8.04 -8.73 4.04
CA THR A 4 -7.43 -9.00 2.71
C THR A 4 -6.25 -8.08 2.40
N ASP A 5 -6.46 -6.75 2.42
CA ASP A 5 -5.40 -5.78 2.10
C ASP A 5 -4.19 -5.92 3.03
N VAL A 6 -4.43 -6.27 4.31
CA VAL A 6 -3.38 -6.45 5.34
C VAL A 6 -2.58 -7.71 5.04
N ILE A 7 -3.27 -8.83 4.80
CA ILE A 7 -2.65 -10.13 4.51
C ILE A 7 -1.77 -10.02 3.28
N GLU A 8 -2.30 -9.47 2.19
CA GLU A 8 -1.61 -9.36 0.92
C GLU A 8 -0.41 -8.41 1.00
N ALA A 9 -0.63 -7.19 1.49
CA ALA A 9 0.43 -6.20 1.54
C ALA A 9 1.55 -6.61 2.51
N THR A 10 1.21 -7.28 3.62
CA THR A 10 2.21 -7.82 4.56
C THR A 10 3.05 -8.90 3.89
N ALA A 11 2.41 -9.91 3.28
CA ALA A 11 3.14 -11.02 2.63
C ALA A 11 4.03 -10.55 1.47
N ILE A 12 3.55 -9.60 0.66
CA ILE A 12 4.33 -8.98 -0.42
C ILE A 12 5.54 -8.23 0.15
N ALA A 13 5.35 -7.47 1.23
CA ALA A 13 6.41 -6.71 1.87
C ALA A 13 7.47 -7.62 2.50
N GLU A 14 7.06 -8.69 3.18
CA GLU A 14 7.96 -9.69 3.75
C GLU A 14 8.84 -10.32 2.67
N GLY A 15 8.23 -10.80 1.58
CA GLY A 15 8.99 -11.39 0.46
C GLY A 15 9.93 -10.39 -0.24
N ALA A 16 9.53 -9.12 -0.34
CA ALA A 16 10.39 -8.06 -0.88
C ALA A 16 11.57 -7.75 0.03
N VAL A 17 11.36 -7.67 1.34
CA VAL A 17 12.44 -7.40 2.31
C VAL A 17 13.39 -8.58 2.42
N GLU A 18 12.88 -9.81 2.49
CA GLU A 18 13.69 -11.03 2.51
C GLU A 18 14.66 -11.05 1.32
N ARG A 19 14.12 -10.83 0.11
CA ARG A 19 14.93 -10.80 -1.11
C ARG A 19 15.91 -9.62 -1.14
N ALA A 20 15.49 -8.42 -0.76
CA ALA A 20 16.35 -7.25 -0.73
C ALA A 20 17.53 -7.43 0.24
N VAL A 21 17.28 -8.01 1.42
CA VAL A 21 18.32 -8.32 2.41
C VAL A 21 19.29 -9.37 1.86
N ALA A 22 18.78 -10.41 1.18
CA ALA A 22 19.63 -11.40 0.50
C ALA A 22 20.50 -10.79 -0.61
N GLU A 23 20.02 -9.73 -1.27
CA GLU A 23 20.76 -8.94 -2.27
C GLU A 23 21.66 -7.84 -1.63
N GLY A 24 21.76 -7.80 -0.29
CA GLY A 24 22.66 -6.90 0.44
C GLY A 24 22.09 -5.53 0.81
N ALA A 25 20.79 -5.30 0.58
CA ALA A 25 20.11 -4.09 1.04
C ALA A 25 19.95 -4.08 2.57
N ARG A 26 19.93 -2.88 3.17
CA ARG A 26 19.65 -2.70 4.60
C ARG A 26 18.27 -2.10 4.78
N VAL A 27 17.27 -2.97 4.78
CA VAL A 27 15.85 -2.64 4.88
C VAL A 27 15.27 -3.23 6.16
N ILE A 28 14.38 -2.50 6.80
CA ILE A 28 13.56 -2.97 7.92
C ILE A 28 12.10 -2.92 7.50
N LEU A 29 11.37 -4.00 7.75
CA LEU A 29 9.91 -4.00 7.65
C LEU A 29 9.31 -3.50 8.96
N LEU A 30 8.50 -2.44 8.90
CA LEU A 30 7.70 -2.00 10.05
C LEU A 30 6.38 -2.77 10.14
N PRO A 31 5.78 -2.85 11.34
CA PRO A 31 4.44 -3.41 11.51
C PRO A 31 3.42 -2.76 10.57
N THR A 32 2.59 -3.60 9.95
CA THR A 32 1.52 -3.17 9.06
C THR A 32 0.47 -2.36 9.83
N ILE A 33 0.07 -1.22 9.27
CA ILE A 33 -1.08 -0.47 9.76
C ILE A 33 -2.35 -1.11 9.19
N PRO A 34 -3.27 -1.63 10.03
CA PRO A 34 -4.40 -2.43 9.56
C PRO A 34 -5.66 -1.61 9.23
N PHE A 35 -5.57 -0.28 9.27
CA PHE A 35 -6.71 0.61 9.03
C PHE A 35 -6.42 1.59 7.90
N GLY A 36 -7.41 1.75 7.04
CA GLY A 36 -7.37 2.64 5.89
C GLY A 36 -8.61 3.52 5.79
N ASN A 37 -8.67 4.33 4.74
CA ASN A 37 -9.82 5.18 4.51
C ASN A 37 -10.98 4.39 3.90
N ASN A 38 -11.96 4.07 4.75
CA ASN A 38 -13.20 3.36 4.39
C ASN A 38 -14.46 4.23 4.50
N ALA A 39 -14.36 5.53 4.21
CA ALA A 39 -15.45 6.48 4.47
C ALA A 39 -16.77 6.09 3.77
N GLN A 40 -16.68 5.43 2.62
CA GLN A 40 -17.81 5.02 1.78
C GLN A 40 -18.43 3.68 2.19
N GLN A 41 -17.82 2.96 3.13
CA GLN A 41 -18.15 1.59 3.52
C GLN A 41 -18.56 1.49 5.00
N GLN A 42 -18.96 2.61 5.61
CA GLN A 42 -19.29 2.69 7.03
C GLN A 42 -20.56 1.93 7.45
N ASP A 43 -21.39 1.56 6.49
CA ASP A 43 -22.57 0.72 6.70
C ASP A 43 -22.28 -0.78 6.56
N GLN A 44 -21.03 -1.15 6.26
CA GLN A 44 -20.58 -2.53 6.25
C GLN A 44 -20.21 -2.99 7.66
N VAL A 45 -20.65 -4.20 8.02
CA VAL A 45 -20.36 -4.79 9.33
C VAL A 45 -18.85 -4.88 9.52
N ALA A 46 -18.37 -4.51 10.71
CA ALA A 46 -16.95 -4.58 11.10
C ALA A 46 -15.96 -3.75 10.24
N THR A 47 -16.42 -2.90 9.33
CA THR A 47 -15.55 -1.99 8.59
C THR A 47 -15.12 -0.82 9.47
N ILE A 48 -13.80 -0.67 9.63
CA ILE A 48 -13.19 0.39 10.44
C ILE A 48 -12.64 1.48 9.50
N HIS A 49 -13.02 2.73 9.74
CA HIS A 49 -12.54 3.87 8.96
C HIS A 49 -11.47 4.66 9.70
N LEU A 50 -10.34 4.88 9.01
CA LEU A 50 -9.34 5.85 9.38
C LEU A 50 -9.52 7.13 8.56
N SER A 51 -9.76 8.26 9.24
CA SER A 51 -9.87 9.55 8.56
C SER A 51 -8.54 9.95 7.92
N THR A 52 -8.60 10.76 6.86
CA THR A 52 -7.40 11.31 6.21
C THR A 52 -6.52 12.09 7.18
N THR A 53 -7.11 12.82 8.13
CA THR A 53 -6.38 13.56 9.17
C THR A 53 -5.68 12.62 10.16
N THR A 54 -6.31 11.49 10.49
CA THR A 54 -5.69 10.47 11.36
C THR A 54 -4.55 9.75 10.63
N ALA A 55 -4.74 9.39 9.36
CA ALA A 55 -3.68 8.82 8.54
C ALA A 55 -2.47 9.77 8.41
N LEU A 56 -2.72 11.08 8.26
CA LEU A 56 -1.67 12.11 8.28
C LEU A 56 -0.94 12.15 9.62
N ALA A 57 -1.66 12.14 10.75
CA ALA A 57 -1.04 12.12 12.08
C ALA A 57 -0.15 10.89 12.29
N VAL A 58 -0.64 9.70 11.91
CA VAL A 58 0.14 8.46 11.98
C VAL A 58 1.38 8.49 11.08
N LEU A 59 1.27 9.05 9.88
CA LEU A 59 2.41 9.19 8.97
C LEU A 59 3.44 10.19 9.52
N ARG A 60 2.99 11.31 10.09
CA ARG A 60 3.85 12.32 10.74
C ARG A 60 4.63 11.72 11.90
N ASP A 61 3.94 11.10 12.86
CA ASP A 61 4.57 10.59 14.08
C ASP A 61 5.62 9.51 13.79
N VAL A 62 5.34 8.64 12.83
CA VAL A 62 6.30 7.62 12.45
C VAL A 62 7.44 8.21 11.66
N THR A 63 7.19 9.04 10.66
CA THR A 63 8.28 9.65 9.89
C THR A 63 9.20 10.47 10.81
N ALA A 64 8.65 11.26 11.73
CA ALA A 64 9.41 12.01 12.72
C ALA A 64 10.23 11.09 13.64
N SER A 65 9.65 9.96 14.07
CA SER A 65 10.37 8.98 14.90
C SER A 65 11.53 8.33 14.15
N LEU A 66 11.33 7.97 12.89
CA LEU A 66 12.36 7.38 12.04
C LEU A 66 13.48 8.39 11.74
N VAL A 67 13.13 9.63 11.41
CA VAL A 67 14.11 10.70 11.15
C VAL A 67 14.97 10.97 12.39
N ARG A 68 14.37 10.98 13.59
CA ARG A 68 15.12 11.09 14.86
C ARG A 68 16.13 9.95 15.06
N GLN A 69 15.87 8.77 14.51
CA GLN A 69 16.74 7.60 14.55
C GLN A 69 17.78 7.58 13.41
N GLY A 70 17.80 8.59 12.54
CA GLY A 70 18.69 8.66 11.38
C GLY A 70 18.19 7.88 10.16
N ILE A 71 16.90 7.51 10.14
CA ILE A 71 16.24 6.83 9.02
C ILE A 71 15.34 7.84 8.32
N ASP A 72 15.77 8.30 7.15
CA ASP A 72 15.11 9.38 6.40
C ASP A 72 14.57 8.93 5.03
N ARG A 73 14.49 7.60 4.81
CA ARG A 73 13.95 6.96 3.59
C ARG A 73 12.85 5.97 3.97
N LEU A 74 11.66 6.18 3.41
CA LEU A 74 10.48 5.37 3.67
C LEU A 74 9.82 4.94 2.36
N VAL A 75 9.53 3.65 2.23
CA VAL A 75 8.59 3.14 1.22
C VAL A 75 7.28 2.84 1.92
N ILE A 76 6.18 3.43 1.46
CA ILE A 76 4.81 3.07 1.84
C ILE A 76 4.33 2.05 0.82
N LEU A 77 4.17 0.79 1.23
CA LEU A 77 3.45 -0.21 0.46
C LEU A 77 1.96 -0.11 0.82
N ASN A 78 1.16 0.40 -0.10
CA ASN A 78 -0.27 0.53 0.05
C ASN A 78 -0.97 -0.73 -0.46
N GLY A 79 -1.83 -1.29 0.37
CA GLY A 79 -2.71 -2.43 0.04
C GLY A 79 -4.16 -2.06 -0.25
N HIS A 80 -4.59 -0.81 0.00
CA HIS A 80 -5.99 -0.41 -0.09
C HIS A 80 -6.22 0.76 -1.05
N GLY A 81 -7.15 0.59 -1.99
CA GLY A 81 -7.52 1.60 -2.97
C GLY A 81 -8.15 2.86 -2.36
N GLY A 82 -8.75 2.78 -1.17
CA GLY A 82 -9.31 3.94 -0.46
C GLY A 82 -8.25 4.91 0.07
N ASN A 83 -7.00 4.45 0.24
CA ASN A 83 -5.92 5.27 0.77
C ASN A 83 -5.34 6.23 -0.29
N ALA A 84 -5.39 7.53 -0.02
CA ALA A 84 -4.81 8.57 -0.88
C ALA A 84 -3.62 9.26 -0.20
N PHE A 85 -2.40 8.72 -0.41
CA PHE A 85 -1.20 9.21 0.29
C PHE A 85 -0.51 10.43 -0.34
N ALA A 86 -0.75 10.73 -1.62
CA ALA A 86 -0.03 11.79 -2.32
C ALA A 86 -0.01 13.16 -1.60
N PRO A 87 -1.16 13.72 -1.13
CA PRO A 87 -1.13 14.97 -0.36
C PRO A 87 -0.41 14.81 0.98
N LEU A 88 -0.65 13.71 1.70
CA LEU A 88 -0.04 13.44 3.01
C LEU A 88 1.49 13.40 2.91
N VAL A 89 2.00 12.73 1.88
CA VAL A 89 3.45 12.60 1.64
C VAL A 89 4.07 13.96 1.31
N ARG A 90 3.40 14.82 0.54
CA ARG A 90 3.91 16.18 0.26
C ARG A 90 4.12 16.98 1.54
N ASP A 91 3.11 16.98 2.41
CA ASP A 91 3.16 17.72 3.67
C ASP A 91 4.24 17.15 4.60
N VAL A 92 4.27 15.83 4.79
CA VAL A 92 5.22 15.18 5.70
C VAL A 92 6.67 15.28 5.20
N MET A 93 6.91 15.17 3.89
CA MET A 93 8.26 15.36 3.34
C MET A 93 8.75 16.80 3.52
N LEU A 94 7.88 17.80 3.37
CA LEU A 94 8.22 19.20 3.64
C LEU A 94 8.55 19.43 5.12
N GLU A 95 7.75 18.84 6.02
CA GLU A 95 7.90 19.00 7.47
C GLU A 95 9.16 18.32 8.03
N THR A 96 9.49 17.13 7.53
CA THR A 96 10.52 16.25 8.13
C THR A 96 11.82 16.19 7.34
N GLY A 97 11.80 16.59 6.07
CA GLY A 97 12.93 16.41 5.16
C GLY A 97 13.22 14.95 4.78
N ALA A 98 12.38 14.01 5.20
CA ALA A 98 12.46 12.61 4.77
C ALA A 98 12.11 12.49 3.28
N THR A 99 12.54 11.39 2.67
CA THR A 99 12.06 10.99 1.34
C THR A 99 11.11 9.82 1.48
N ILE A 100 9.88 9.98 1.00
CA ILE A 100 8.83 8.98 1.09
C ILE A 100 8.35 8.62 -0.31
N VAL A 101 8.32 7.31 -0.62
CA VAL A 101 7.79 6.78 -1.88
C VAL A 101 6.53 5.98 -1.56
N VAL A 102 5.47 6.17 -2.34
CA VAL A 102 4.23 5.40 -2.21
C VAL A 102 4.16 4.40 -3.35
N VAL A 103 3.86 3.15 -3.00
CA VAL A 103 3.72 2.05 -3.93
C VAL A 103 2.35 1.39 -3.72
N ASN A 104 1.48 1.49 -4.71
CA ASN A 104 0.24 0.70 -4.75
C ASN A 104 0.56 -0.65 -5.40
N PHE A 105 0.54 -1.74 -4.64
CA PHE A 105 1.09 -3.01 -5.15
C PHE A 105 0.31 -3.53 -6.37
N TRP A 106 -1.00 -3.33 -6.41
CA TRP A 106 -1.87 -3.79 -7.51
C TRP A 106 -1.60 -3.05 -8.83
N GLN A 107 -0.89 -1.92 -8.79
CA GLN A 107 -0.51 -1.15 -9.98
C GLN A 107 0.91 -1.45 -10.46
N LEU A 108 1.69 -2.25 -9.72
CA LEU A 108 3.10 -2.46 -10.03
C LEU A 108 3.34 -3.48 -11.15
N ALA A 109 2.38 -4.33 -11.50
CA ALA A 109 2.57 -5.35 -12.55
C ALA A 109 1.38 -5.38 -13.53
N PRO A 110 1.06 -4.27 -14.21
CA PRO A 110 -0.14 -4.18 -15.04
C PRO A 110 -0.11 -5.15 -16.23
N GLU A 111 1.04 -5.34 -16.87
CA GLU A 111 1.17 -6.26 -18.01
C GLU A 111 0.97 -7.71 -17.58
N THR A 112 1.58 -8.09 -16.45
CA THR A 112 1.43 -9.43 -15.87
C THR A 112 -0.01 -9.67 -15.40
N THR A 113 -0.64 -8.67 -14.80
CA THR A 113 -2.04 -8.75 -14.34
C THR A 113 -2.97 -8.94 -15.53
N GLN A 114 -2.82 -8.15 -16.60
CA GLN A 114 -3.62 -8.27 -17.82
C GLN A 114 -3.39 -9.57 -18.59
N ALA A 115 -2.19 -10.16 -18.50
CA ALA A 115 -1.89 -11.44 -19.13
C ALA A 115 -2.54 -12.64 -18.41
N ILE A 116 -2.82 -12.49 -17.11
CA ILE A 116 -3.26 -13.56 -16.21
C ILE A 116 -4.78 -13.50 -15.99
N PHE A 117 -5.31 -12.30 -15.81
CA PHE A 117 -6.70 -12.06 -15.44
C PHE A 117 -7.45 -11.37 -16.58
N ASP A 118 -8.56 -11.98 -16.99
CA ASP A 118 -9.46 -11.36 -17.99
C ASP A 118 -10.19 -10.16 -17.40
N ASN A 119 -10.49 -10.20 -16.10
CA ASN A 119 -11.01 -9.08 -15.33
C ASN A 119 -10.47 -9.15 -13.89
N PRO A 120 -9.33 -8.50 -13.58
CA PRO A 120 -8.71 -8.61 -12.26
C PRO A 120 -9.61 -8.10 -11.12
N GLY A 121 -10.63 -7.29 -11.45
CA GLY A 121 -11.49 -6.60 -10.49
C GLY A 121 -10.81 -5.39 -9.85
N ASP A 122 -11.63 -4.51 -9.27
CA ASP A 122 -11.17 -3.35 -8.50
C ASP A 122 -11.10 -3.65 -6.99
N HIS A 123 -11.92 -4.60 -6.50
CA HIS A 123 -12.01 -4.98 -5.08
C HIS A 123 -12.69 -6.35 -4.96
N ALA A 124 -12.20 -7.24 -4.09
CA ALA A 124 -12.66 -8.62 -3.95
C ALA A 124 -12.61 -9.44 -5.26
N GLY A 125 -11.85 -8.97 -6.25
CA GLY A 125 -11.80 -9.55 -7.58
C GLY A 125 -10.92 -10.78 -7.68
N ASP A 126 -10.71 -11.25 -8.92
CA ASP A 126 -9.86 -12.40 -9.19
C ASP A 126 -8.43 -12.20 -8.67
N LEU A 127 -7.88 -10.97 -8.72
CA LEU A 127 -6.54 -10.69 -8.20
C LEU A 127 -6.47 -10.91 -6.68
N GLU A 128 -7.24 -10.18 -5.90
CA GLU A 128 -7.22 -10.26 -4.43
C GLU A 128 -7.62 -11.68 -3.95
N THR A 129 -8.71 -12.22 -4.50
CA THR A 129 -9.17 -13.57 -4.14
C THR A 129 -8.09 -14.61 -4.41
N SER A 130 -7.36 -14.51 -5.54
CA SER A 130 -6.28 -15.44 -5.84
C SER A 130 -5.10 -15.35 -4.86
N LEU A 131 -4.78 -14.13 -4.42
CA LEU A 131 -3.69 -13.91 -3.48
C LEU A 131 -4.05 -14.46 -2.11
N VAL A 132 -5.25 -14.19 -1.61
CA VAL A 132 -5.67 -14.73 -0.30
C VAL A 132 -5.83 -16.25 -0.36
N LEU A 133 -6.34 -16.83 -1.45
CA LEU A 133 -6.39 -18.29 -1.62
C LEU A 133 -4.99 -18.92 -1.52
N PHE A 134 -3.98 -18.27 -2.08
CA PHE A 134 -2.59 -18.71 -2.00
C PHE A 134 -1.99 -18.54 -0.60
N LEU A 135 -2.25 -17.40 0.06
CA LEU A 135 -1.61 -17.04 1.34
C LEU A 135 -2.29 -17.68 2.54
N GLN A 136 -3.62 -17.64 2.58
CA GLN A 136 -4.47 -18.06 3.71
C GLN A 136 -5.81 -18.61 3.20
N GLY A 137 -5.74 -19.67 2.38
CA GLY A 137 -6.93 -20.23 1.70
C GLY A 137 -8.07 -20.65 2.62
N ASP A 138 -7.76 -21.07 3.85
CA ASP A 138 -8.76 -21.43 4.87
C ASP A 138 -9.66 -20.24 5.28
N LEU A 139 -9.28 -19.01 4.96
CA LEU A 139 -10.08 -17.80 5.21
C LEU A 139 -11.03 -17.44 4.06
N VAL A 140 -11.04 -18.21 2.96
CA VAL A 140 -11.80 -17.89 1.75
C VAL A 140 -12.90 -18.92 1.51
N GLU A 141 -14.14 -18.51 1.78
CA GLU A 141 -15.33 -19.33 1.52
C GLU A 141 -15.85 -19.11 0.10
N MET A 142 -15.25 -19.79 -0.87
CA MET A 142 -15.58 -19.59 -2.31
C MET A 142 -17.04 -19.81 -2.68
N LYS A 143 -17.78 -20.62 -1.89
CA LYS A 143 -19.22 -20.83 -2.10
C LYS A 143 -20.08 -19.61 -1.76
N GLN A 144 -19.55 -18.67 -1.00
CA GLN A 144 -20.22 -17.42 -0.61
C GLN A 144 -19.90 -16.25 -1.54
N ALA A 145 -19.01 -16.43 -2.52
CA ALA A 145 -18.62 -15.37 -3.43
C ALA A 145 -19.80 -14.92 -4.31
N GLY A 146 -20.07 -13.61 -4.30
CA GLY A 146 -21.04 -12.95 -5.18
C GLY A 146 -20.55 -12.78 -6.61
N ASP A 147 -21.37 -12.16 -7.46
CA ASP A 147 -21.06 -11.91 -8.86
C ASP A 147 -20.26 -10.61 -9.09
N GLY A 148 -19.93 -9.88 -8.02
CA GLY A 148 -19.16 -8.63 -8.00
C GLY A 148 -19.73 -7.58 -8.95
N ARG A 149 -21.05 -7.57 -9.11
CA ARG A 149 -21.78 -6.67 -10.00
C ARG A 149 -21.62 -5.23 -9.54
N ARG A 150 -21.19 -4.39 -10.48
CA ARG A 150 -21.16 -2.94 -10.33
C ARG A 150 -22.44 -2.28 -10.86
N VAL A 151 -23.07 -1.44 -10.04
CA VAL A 151 -24.12 -0.51 -10.45
C VAL A 151 -23.48 0.84 -10.84
N PRO A 152 -23.68 1.34 -12.07
CA PRO A 152 -23.10 2.61 -12.50
C PRO A 152 -23.76 3.81 -11.81
N PHE A 153 -23.09 4.96 -11.84
CA PHE A 153 -23.71 6.22 -11.43
C PHE A 153 -24.89 6.57 -12.35
N ALA A 154 -25.94 7.15 -11.81
CA ALA A 154 -27.07 7.65 -12.61
C ALA A 154 -26.71 8.84 -13.50
N ILE A 155 -25.62 9.56 -13.18
CA ILE A 155 -25.10 10.67 -13.96
C ILE A 155 -23.91 10.16 -14.77
N ASP A 156 -24.11 9.86 -16.05
CA ASP A 156 -23.09 9.26 -16.93
C ASP A 156 -21.78 10.08 -16.99
N LYS A 157 -21.89 11.41 -16.91
CA LYS A 157 -20.73 12.32 -16.93
C LYS A 157 -19.81 12.16 -15.72
N ILE A 158 -20.22 11.49 -14.64
CA ILE A 158 -19.32 11.17 -13.52
C ILE A 158 -18.26 10.15 -13.94
N ALA A 159 -18.57 9.25 -14.88
CA ALA A 159 -17.66 8.21 -15.34
C ALA A 159 -16.63 8.69 -16.39
N GLN A 160 -16.65 9.97 -16.76
CA GLN A 160 -15.77 10.50 -17.79
C GLN A 160 -14.33 10.72 -17.27
N PRO A 161 -13.30 10.67 -18.13
CA PRO A 161 -11.92 10.95 -17.73
C PRO A 161 -11.77 12.34 -17.08
N GLY A 162 -10.99 12.41 -16.01
CA GLY A 162 -10.73 13.66 -15.27
C GLY A 162 -11.81 14.05 -14.26
N VAL A 163 -12.90 13.29 -14.16
CA VAL A 163 -13.94 13.47 -13.13
C VAL A 163 -13.79 12.36 -12.09
N TRP A 164 -13.86 12.74 -10.82
CA TRP A 164 -13.72 11.79 -9.72
C TRP A 164 -14.65 12.16 -8.56
N THR A 165 -15.29 11.14 -8.00
CA THR A 165 -16.03 11.20 -6.74
C THR A 165 -15.93 9.83 -6.08
N PRO A 166 -15.94 9.75 -4.73
CA PRO A 166 -16.10 8.48 -4.06
C PRO A 166 -17.37 7.75 -4.51
N ARG A 167 -17.30 6.41 -4.59
CA ARG A 167 -18.45 5.55 -4.89
C ARG A 167 -19.33 5.39 -3.64
N PRO A 168 -20.66 5.57 -3.69
CA PRO A 168 -21.55 5.17 -2.60
C PRO A 168 -21.57 3.64 -2.52
N TRP A 169 -20.71 3.06 -1.66
CA TRP A 169 -20.26 1.68 -1.84
C TRP A 169 -21.40 0.67 -1.92
N SER A 170 -22.32 0.69 -0.97
CA SER A 170 -23.44 -0.25 -0.88
C SER A 170 -24.48 -0.09 -1.99
N GLN A 171 -24.55 1.09 -2.60
CA GLN A 171 -25.42 1.33 -3.75
C GLN A 171 -24.75 0.89 -5.06
N SER A 172 -23.43 1.02 -5.13
CA SER A 172 -22.63 0.65 -6.31
C SER A 172 -22.24 -0.83 -6.34
N HIS A 173 -22.13 -1.48 -5.19
CA HIS A 173 -21.59 -2.84 -5.01
C HIS A 173 -22.44 -3.62 -3.99
N PRO A 174 -23.55 -4.26 -4.42
CA PRO A 174 -24.51 -4.88 -3.51
C PRO A 174 -23.95 -6.04 -2.67
N ASP A 175 -22.96 -6.76 -3.19
CA ASP A 175 -22.23 -7.83 -2.49
C ASP A 175 -20.87 -7.34 -1.95
N THR A 176 -20.68 -6.02 -1.90
CA THR A 176 -19.46 -5.31 -1.52
C THR A 176 -18.26 -5.50 -2.44
N GLY A 177 -18.26 -6.52 -3.31
CA GLY A 177 -17.22 -6.79 -4.29
C GLY A 177 -17.34 -5.98 -5.57
N CYS A 178 -16.23 -5.78 -6.27
CA CYS A 178 -16.17 -5.11 -7.56
C CYS A 178 -15.28 -5.89 -8.53
N GLY A 179 -15.92 -6.66 -9.40
CA GLY A 179 -15.25 -7.62 -10.28
C GLY A 179 -15.56 -9.03 -9.79
N GLY A 180 -16.63 -9.62 -10.32
CA GLY A 180 -17.06 -10.95 -9.87
C GLY A 180 -16.02 -12.02 -10.09
N TRP A 181 -15.91 -12.92 -9.11
CA TRP A 181 -15.26 -14.21 -9.28
C TRP A 181 -16.04 -15.01 -10.33
N ARG A 182 -15.53 -15.08 -11.56
CA ARG A 182 -16.24 -15.76 -12.66
C ARG A 182 -15.99 -17.27 -12.71
N GLY A 183 -15.29 -17.85 -11.73
CA GLY A 183 -14.87 -19.26 -11.72
C GLY A 183 -14.05 -19.67 -12.95
N ARG A 184 -13.73 -18.71 -13.83
CA ARG A 184 -12.96 -18.90 -15.05
C ARG A 184 -11.55 -18.45 -14.75
N SER A 185 -10.74 -19.46 -14.44
CA SER A 185 -9.35 -19.58 -14.83
C SER A 185 -8.59 -18.25 -14.93
N VAL A 186 -7.69 -18.02 -13.98
CA VAL A 186 -6.34 -17.64 -14.39
C VAL A 186 -6.00 -18.50 -15.60
N ARG A 187 -5.70 -17.91 -16.77
CA ARG A 187 -5.52 -18.60 -18.06
C ARG A 187 -4.63 -19.86 -17.95
N GLY A 188 -5.22 -20.99 -17.57
CA GLY A 188 -4.55 -22.27 -17.33
C GLY A 188 -3.67 -22.42 -16.06
N LEU A 189 -3.67 -21.50 -15.08
CA LEU A 189 -2.82 -21.67 -13.87
C LEU A 189 -3.65 -22.00 -12.61
N PRO A 190 -3.21 -22.97 -11.79
CA PRO A 190 -3.81 -23.17 -10.48
C PRO A 190 -3.54 -21.95 -9.60
N CYS A 191 -4.61 -21.48 -8.95
CA CYS A 191 -4.64 -20.33 -8.03
C CYS A 191 -3.69 -20.48 -6.81
N THR A 192 -3.11 -21.67 -6.64
CA THR A 192 -2.29 -22.10 -5.50
C THR A 192 -0.78 -21.96 -5.73
N ALA A 193 -0.33 -21.48 -6.88
CA ALA A 193 1.08 -21.18 -7.13
C ALA A 193 1.30 -19.67 -7.03
N ARG A 194 2.37 -19.24 -6.31
CA ARG A 194 2.81 -17.83 -6.19
C ARG A 194 2.44 -17.04 -7.45
N THR A 195 1.45 -16.16 -7.38
CA THR A 195 0.95 -15.46 -8.55
C THR A 195 2.13 -14.72 -9.18
N PRO A 196 2.42 -14.88 -10.49
CA PRO A 196 3.54 -14.19 -11.14
C PRO A 196 3.53 -12.66 -10.90
N VAL A 197 2.34 -12.09 -10.70
CA VAL A 197 2.13 -10.71 -10.22
C VAL A 197 2.93 -10.43 -8.94
N VAL A 198 2.80 -11.25 -7.90
CA VAL A 198 3.50 -11.08 -6.61
C VAL A 198 5.00 -11.10 -6.81
N LEU A 199 5.53 -12.02 -7.62
CA LEU A 199 6.97 -12.10 -7.88
C LEU A 199 7.49 -10.86 -8.61
N VAL A 200 6.74 -10.34 -9.58
CA VAL A 200 7.09 -9.10 -10.28
C VAL A 200 7.04 -7.92 -9.32
N VAL A 201 6.02 -7.83 -8.48
CA VAL A 201 5.89 -6.80 -7.44
C VAL A 201 7.06 -6.85 -6.46
N ILE A 202 7.37 -8.03 -5.92
CA ILE A 202 8.51 -8.27 -5.02
C ILE A 202 9.81 -7.86 -5.69
N THR A 203 10.02 -8.21 -6.97
CA THR A 203 11.22 -7.84 -7.73
C THR A 203 11.35 -6.33 -7.86
N LYS A 204 10.26 -5.64 -8.23
CA LYS A 204 10.26 -4.17 -8.38
C LYS A 204 10.50 -3.48 -7.04
N LEU A 205 9.91 -3.97 -5.95
CA LEU A 205 10.15 -3.47 -4.60
C LEU A 205 11.59 -3.71 -4.12
N THR A 206 12.14 -4.88 -4.44
CA THR A 206 13.54 -5.23 -4.16
C THR A 206 14.48 -4.26 -4.85
N HIS A 207 14.27 -4.00 -6.15
CA HIS A 207 15.07 -3.04 -6.91
C HIS A 207 14.97 -1.61 -6.35
N LEU A 208 13.78 -1.19 -5.92
CA LEU A 208 13.60 0.11 -5.28
C LEU A 208 14.43 0.20 -3.99
N ALA A 209 14.44 -0.84 -3.17
CA ALA A 209 15.23 -0.89 -1.95
C ALA A 209 16.74 -0.93 -2.20
N THR A 210 17.21 -1.78 -3.12
CA THR A 210 18.65 -1.92 -3.43
C THR A 210 19.20 -0.67 -4.10
N ALA A 211 18.51 -0.08 -5.09
CA ALA A 211 18.94 1.15 -5.76
C ALA A 211 19.10 2.31 -4.77
N TRP A 212 18.23 2.36 -3.75
CA TRP A 212 18.21 3.44 -2.79
C TRP A 212 19.28 3.28 -1.69
N SER A 213 19.98 2.14 -1.64
CA SER A 213 21.07 1.85 -0.70
C SER A 213 22.39 2.56 -1.07
N GLY A 214 22.47 3.17 -2.26
CA GLY A 214 23.66 3.88 -2.77
C GLY A 214 23.42 5.32 -3.21
N LEU A 215 22.21 5.86 -3.11
CA LEU A 215 21.86 7.18 -3.65
C LEU A 215 21.89 8.29 -2.58
N THR A 216 22.54 9.40 -2.93
CA THR A 216 22.25 10.76 -2.45
C THR A 216 20.75 11.06 -2.66
N PRO A 217 20.13 12.03 -1.95
CA PRO A 217 18.70 12.29 -2.07
C PRO A 217 18.28 12.47 -3.54
N LEU A 218 17.06 12.03 -3.89
CA LEU A 218 16.54 12.01 -5.28
C LEU A 218 16.65 13.35 -6.02
N VAL A 219 16.80 14.44 -5.26
CA VAL A 219 17.32 15.73 -5.72
C VAL A 219 18.45 16.11 -4.78
N GLY A 220 19.65 16.40 -5.30
CA GLY A 220 20.78 16.84 -4.50
C GLY A 220 20.38 17.97 -3.57
N ARG A 221 20.75 17.89 -2.28
CA ARG A 221 20.64 19.04 -1.37
C ARG A 221 21.39 20.20 -2.01
N ALA A 222 20.69 21.12 -2.68
CA ALA A 222 21.17 22.48 -2.73
C ALA A 222 21.24 22.90 -1.27
N ALA A 223 22.45 23.10 -0.76
CA ALA A 223 22.66 23.60 0.58
C ALA A 223 21.82 24.87 0.73
N ALA A 224 20.73 24.78 1.49
CA ALA A 224 19.96 25.95 1.88
C ALA A 224 20.89 26.81 2.73
N THR A 225 21.48 27.82 2.09
CA THR A 225 22.17 28.92 2.77
C THR A 225 21.10 29.81 3.37
N GLN A 226 20.38 29.28 4.36
CA GLN A 226 19.56 30.09 5.23
C GLN A 226 20.52 30.68 6.28
N LYS A 227 21.05 31.87 5.96
CA LYS A 227 21.72 32.74 6.93
C LYS A 227 20.73 33.08 8.04
N THR A 228 20.65 32.25 9.08
CA THR A 228 20.05 32.63 10.35
C THR A 228 21.17 33.02 11.30
N ARG A 229 21.00 34.22 11.87
CA ARG A 229 21.92 34.89 12.79
C ARG A 229 22.29 33.98 13.97
N ALA A 230 23.60 33.93 14.22
CA ALA A 230 24.32 33.61 15.44
C ALA A 230 23.50 33.19 16.68
N ALA A 231 23.66 31.92 17.07
CA ALA A 231 23.76 31.54 18.47
C ALA A 231 25.01 30.66 18.62
N LYS A 232 26.06 31.20 19.24
CA LYS A 232 27.25 30.44 19.66
C LYS A 232 26.78 29.37 20.64
N ARG A 233 26.77 28.09 20.23
CA ARG A 233 26.77 26.95 21.15
C ARG A 233 28.03 26.12 20.94
N LEU A 234 28.66 25.86 22.07
CA LEU A 234 29.90 25.14 22.28
C LEU A 234 29.87 23.75 21.62
N THR A 235 30.81 23.49 20.72
CA THR A 235 30.93 22.22 20.00
C THR A 235 31.60 21.18 20.89
N LEU A 236 30.82 20.27 21.49
CA LEU A 236 31.32 18.98 21.93
C LEU A 236 31.41 18.08 20.69
N ARG A 237 32.63 17.86 20.19
CA ARG A 237 32.89 16.88 19.12
C ARG A 237 32.72 15.49 19.71
N VAL A 238 31.57 14.87 19.46
CA VAL A 238 31.42 13.41 19.51
C VAL A 238 31.66 12.92 18.09
N SER A 239 32.76 12.21 17.89
CA SER A 239 33.13 11.57 16.64
C SER A 239 32.20 10.39 16.37
N TYR A 240 31.05 10.63 15.74
CA TYR A 240 30.25 9.55 15.17
C TYR A 240 30.71 9.35 13.72
N LEU A 241 31.30 8.19 13.43
CA LEU A 241 31.49 7.72 12.05
C LEU A 241 30.12 7.73 11.35
N PRO A 242 30.02 8.19 10.09
CA PRO A 242 28.73 8.20 9.41
C PRO A 242 28.27 6.76 9.20
N ALA A 243 27.29 6.32 9.99
CA ALA A 243 26.58 5.07 9.75
C ALA A 243 25.92 5.17 8.36
N LYS A 244 26.19 4.19 7.50
CA LYS A 244 25.56 4.12 6.17
C LYS A 244 24.01 4.14 6.34
N PRO A 245 23.21 4.78 5.47
CA PRO A 245 21.77 4.99 5.67
C PRO A 245 20.97 3.68 5.69
N MET A 246 20.12 3.48 6.70
CA MET A 246 19.22 2.32 6.87
C MET A 246 17.84 2.67 6.29
N GLN A 247 17.17 1.71 5.64
CA GLN A 247 15.88 1.93 4.98
C GLN A 247 14.74 1.25 5.73
N ILE A 248 13.52 1.76 5.55
CA ILE A 248 12.31 1.13 6.06
C ILE A 248 11.26 0.97 4.96
N LEU A 249 10.72 -0.24 4.85
CA LEU A 249 9.46 -0.53 4.19
C LEU A 249 8.35 -0.51 5.25
N ARG A 250 7.34 0.33 5.06
CA ARG A 250 6.17 0.39 5.92
C ARG A 250 4.92 0.05 5.12
N VAL A 251 4.13 -0.87 5.64
CA VAL A 251 2.90 -1.31 4.99
C VAL A 251 1.71 -0.55 5.58
N PHE A 252 0.90 0.05 4.73
CA PHE A 252 -0.41 0.57 5.08
C PHE A 252 -1.46 -0.26 4.34
N ALA A 253 -2.38 -0.85 5.09
CA ALA A 253 -3.44 -1.66 4.54
C ALA A 253 -4.79 -1.26 5.14
N GLY A 254 -5.84 -1.38 4.34
CA GLY A 254 -7.22 -1.19 4.75
C GLY A 254 -7.79 -2.49 5.32
N CYS A 255 -8.98 -2.38 5.90
CA CYS A 255 -9.75 -3.54 6.34
C CYS A 255 -11.14 -3.39 5.74
N CYS A 256 -11.51 -4.27 4.81
CA CYS A 256 -12.84 -4.43 4.26
C CYS A 256 -12.95 -5.85 3.68
N MET A 257 -13.90 -6.65 4.18
CA MET A 257 -14.68 -7.65 3.42
C MET A 257 -15.54 -8.57 4.30
N ASP A 258 -16.83 -8.39 4.07
CA ASP A 258 -18.05 -9.20 4.27
C ASP A 258 -18.30 -9.96 5.58
N ALA A 259 -19.39 -9.56 6.25
CA ALA A 259 -20.16 -10.41 7.14
C ALA A 259 -21.53 -10.60 6.47
N THR A 260 -21.77 -11.80 5.96
CA THR A 260 -23.10 -12.20 5.53
C THR A 260 -24.08 -11.96 6.68
N ARG A 261 -25.17 -11.24 6.39
CA ARG A 261 -26.34 -11.18 7.27
C ARG A 261 -26.75 -12.61 7.58
N ALA A 262 -26.61 -13.03 8.84
CA ALA A 262 -27.33 -14.17 9.35
C ALA A 262 -28.83 -13.83 9.26
N GLY A 263 -29.50 -14.39 8.27
CA GLY A 263 -30.95 -14.36 8.06
C GLY A 263 -31.40 -15.75 7.64
#